data_AF-A0A5K0VB48-F1
#
_entry.id   AF-A0A5K0VB48-F1
#
_cell.length_a   1.000
_cell.length_b   1.000
_cell.length_c   1.000
_cell.angle_alpha   90.00
_cell.angle_beta   90.00
_cell.angle_gamma   90.00
#
_symmetry.space_group_name_H-M   'P 1'
#
loop_
_entity.id
_entity.type
_entity.pdbx_description
1 polymer ?
#
loop_
_entity_poly.entity_id
_entity_poly.type
_entity_poly.pdbx_seq_one_letter_code
_entity_poly.pdbx_strand_id
1 'polypeptide(L)'
;LVYACSTEENMSACCFCKCVEDVKPTRLNPNNVYQQMKIISRRRGFATESVAPNGFPPEFLRRKGWRVSASALPGDLKLMEADGLNASLRLRLPDFDFQISQKGSNIVTVGEWYCPFVFIEEIGGGLAIVKDQMKASVYYKITLEQQWVEIFKAGRKENETTVAVNTSICREEALLGGVEAIVDEERRKEDGMVLMRGRNSVGGLTGIGLSTVVLEKMRNEQMMREGVEKEVRVVRDFDCEQSDQWNEFGCYVLSERYMLKKADGSVVFTCCFKHPHQIRPKWE
;
A
#
# COMPACT_ATOMS: atom_id res chain seq x y z
N LEU A 1 -16.11 -2.78 8.92
CA LEU A 1 -16.24 -3.78 9.99
C LEU A 1 -16.35 -5.16 9.35
N VAL A 2 -15.90 -6.19 10.04
CA VAL A 2 -15.91 -7.59 9.59
C VAL A 2 -16.60 -8.44 10.65
N TYR A 3 -17.21 -9.54 10.21
CA TYR A 3 -17.80 -10.51 11.12
C TYR A 3 -16.72 -11.43 11.70
N ALA A 4 -16.96 -11.91 12.92
CA ALA A 4 -16.23 -13.01 13.52
C ALA A 4 -17.13 -14.23 13.63
N CYS A 5 -16.51 -15.40 13.73
CA CYS A 5 -17.18 -16.63 14.11
C CYS A 5 -17.64 -16.54 15.56
N SER A 6 -18.87 -16.95 15.81
CA SER A 6 -19.41 -17.16 17.15
C SER A 6 -18.81 -18.43 17.77
N THR A 7 -18.92 -18.57 19.09
CA THR A 7 -18.54 -19.78 19.83
C THR A 7 -19.76 -20.41 20.50
N GLU A 8 -19.57 -21.51 21.24
CA GLU A 8 -20.64 -22.13 22.02
C GLU A 8 -21.24 -21.18 23.07
N GLU A 9 -20.48 -20.20 23.57
CA GLU A 9 -20.97 -19.19 24.52
C GLU A 9 -22.03 -18.28 23.91
N ASN A 10 -22.08 -18.20 22.57
CA ASN A 10 -23.08 -17.43 21.84
C ASN A 10 -24.27 -18.30 21.40
N MET A 11 -24.40 -19.51 21.94
CA MET A 11 -25.57 -20.35 21.69
C MET A 11 -26.70 -20.02 22.66
N SER A 12 -27.87 -19.73 22.11
CA SER A 12 -29.11 -19.65 22.88
C SER A 12 -30.00 -20.86 22.60
N ALA A 13 -30.75 -21.28 23.62
CA ALA A 13 -31.79 -22.28 23.46
C ALA A 13 -33.03 -21.60 22.86
N CYS A 14 -33.42 -21.99 21.65
CA CYS A 14 -34.62 -21.47 21.00
C CYS A 14 -35.43 -22.63 20.39
N CYS A 15 -36.67 -22.81 20.85
CA CYS A 15 -37.68 -23.72 20.28
C CYS A 15 -37.15 -25.08 19.78
N PHE A 16 -36.81 -25.99 20.72
CA PHE A 16 -36.29 -27.34 20.48
C PHE A 16 -34.96 -27.45 19.70
N CYS A 17 -34.26 -26.34 19.44
CA CYS A 17 -32.95 -26.34 18.79
C CYS A 17 -31.95 -25.40 19.49
N LYS A 18 -30.65 -25.62 19.24
CA LYS A 18 -29.59 -24.67 19.62
C LYS A 18 -29.42 -23.67 18.49
N CYS A 19 -29.63 -22.39 18.77
CA CYS A 19 -29.41 -21.29 17.83
C CYS A 19 -28.08 -20.62 18.13
N VAL A 20 -27.26 -20.43 17.10
CA VAL A 20 -26.01 -19.67 17.21
C VAL A 20 -26.31 -18.20 16.89
N GLU A 21 -26.11 -17.33 17.87
CA GLU A 21 -26.22 -15.89 17.69
C GLU A 21 -24.94 -15.33 17.09
N ASP A 22 -25.07 -14.54 16.04
CA ASP A 22 -23.93 -13.93 15.35
C ASP A 22 -23.30 -12.83 16.22
N VAL A 23 -21.98 -12.89 16.40
CA VAL A 23 -21.23 -11.82 17.08
C VAL A 23 -21.31 -10.53 16.26
N LYS A 24 -21.48 -9.40 16.95
CA LYS A 24 -21.51 -8.08 16.30
C LYS A 24 -20.20 -7.81 15.53
N PRO A 25 -20.26 -7.29 14.29
CA PRO A 25 -19.07 -6.98 13.51
C PRO A 25 -18.13 -6.02 14.22
N THR A 26 -16.84 -6.30 14.17
CA THR A 26 -15.77 -5.48 14.74
C THR A 26 -14.79 -5.04 13.65
N ARG A 27 -13.73 -4.31 14.01
CA ARG A 27 -12.67 -3.99 13.05
C ARG A 27 -11.89 -5.25 12.68
N LEU A 28 -11.34 -5.25 11.46
CA LEU A 28 -10.47 -6.34 11.04
C LEU A 28 -9.24 -6.36 11.94
N ASN A 29 -9.00 -7.50 12.58
CA ASN A 29 -7.77 -7.84 13.26
C ASN A 29 -7.22 -9.09 12.56
N PRO A 30 -6.16 -8.95 11.74
CA PRO A 30 -5.57 -10.09 11.03
C PRO A 30 -5.13 -11.25 11.93
N ASN A 31 -4.80 -10.97 13.20
CA ASN A 31 -4.36 -11.97 14.17
C ASN A 31 -5.53 -12.68 14.87
N ASN A 32 -6.77 -12.20 14.70
CA ASN A 32 -7.93 -12.84 15.28
C ASN A 32 -8.38 -14.03 14.40
N VAL A 33 -8.04 -15.24 14.82
CA VAL A 33 -8.41 -16.49 14.14
C VAL A 33 -9.92 -16.68 13.96
N TYR A 34 -10.76 -16.06 14.81
CA TYR A 34 -12.22 -16.12 14.66
C TYR A 34 -12.74 -15.22 13.52
N GLN A 35 -11.97 -14.23 13.05
CA GLN A 35 -12.32 -13.47 11.84
C GLN A 35 -11.86 -14.17 10.56
N GLN A 36 -11.04 -15.21 10.67
CA GLN A 36 -10.54 -15.97 9.53
C GLN A 36 -11.46 -17.14 9.21
N MET A 37 -11.84 -17.25 7.94
CA MET A 37 -12.78 -18.25 7.46
C MET A 37 -12.28 -18.86 6.15
N LYS A 38 -12.49 -20.16 5.98
CA LYS A 38 -12.18 -20.88 4.75
C LYS A 38 -13.41 -20.95 3.86
N ILE A 39 -13.29 -20.43 2.65
CA ILE A 39 -14.32 -20.56 1.62
C ILE A 39 -14.06 -21.85 0.84
N ILE A 40 -15.08 -22.70 0.75
CA ILE A 40 -15.02 -23.99 0.08
C ILE A 40 -15.99 -23.98 -1.09
N SER A 41 -15.45 -24.15 -2.30
CA SER A 41 -16.25 -24.31 -3.51
C SER A 41 -17.00 -25.65 -3.49
N ARG A 42 -18.29 -25.62 -3.82
CA ARG A 42 -19.18 -26.78 -3.92
C ARG A 42 -19.92 -26.72 -5.26
N ARG A 43 -20.47 -27.85 -5.71
CA ARG A 43 -21.22 -27.93 -6.99
C ARG A 43 -22.35 -26.90 -7.15
N ARG A 44 -22.93 -26.38 -6.06
CA ARG A 44 -24.08 -25.46 -6.07
C ARG A 44 -23.82 -24.13 -5.34
N GLY A 45 -22.56 -23.71 -5.23
CA GLY A 45 -22.18 -22.45 -4.57
C GLY A 45 -21.00 -22.66 -3.62
N PHE A 46 -20.98 -21.90 -2.53
CA PHE A 46 -19.92 -21.94 -1.55
C PHE A 46 -20.42 -22.42 -0.18
N ALA A 47 -19.49 -22.93 0.60
CA ALA A 47 -19.65 -23.16 2.03
C ALA A 47 -18.51 -22.44 2.75
N THR A 48 -18.76 -22.07 4.00
CA THR A 48 -17.75 -21.42 4.84
C THR A 48 -17.51 -22.26 6.08
N GLU A 49 -16.24 -22.46 6.42
CA GLU A 49 -15.80 -23.09 7.67
C GLU A 49 -14.97 -22.07 8.45
N SER A 50 -15.02 -22.12 9.78
CA SER A 50 -14.13 -21.31 10.61
C SER A 50 -12.72 -21.90 10.57
N VAL A 51 -11.71 -21.04 10.63
CA VAL A 51 -10.33 -21.49 10.92
C VAL A 51 -10.20 -21.89 12.39
N ALA A 52 -10.95 -21.23 13.29
CA ALA A 52 -11.01 -21.61 14.69
C ALA A 52 -11.80 -22.92 14.86
N PRO A 53 -11.27 -23.95 15.55
CA PRO A 53 -11.92 -25.26 15.66
C PRO A 53 -13.33 -25.24 16.29
N ASN A 54 -13.57 -24.29 17.19
CA ASN A 54 -14.83 -24.07 17.89
C ASN A 54 -15.66 -22.90 17.31
N GLY A 55 -15.28 -22.40 16.13
CA GLY A 55 -15.91 -21.24 15.52
C GLY A 55 -17.09 -21.61 14.62
N PHE A 56 -18.21 -20.92 14.80
CA PHE A 56 -19.38 -20.98 13.94
C PHE A 56 -19.42 -19.73 13.05
N PRO A 57 -19.29 -19.86 11.72
CA PRO A 57 -19.41 -18.71 10.82
C PRO A 57 -20.77 -18.00 10.96
N PRO A 58 -20.82 -16.70 10.62
CA PRO A 58 -22.07 -15.94 10.59
C PRO A 58 -23.15 -16.62 9.77
N GLU A 59 -24.42 -16.41 10.10
CA GLU A 59 -25.56 -17.15 9.57
C GLU A 59 -25.57 -17.18 8.04
N PHE A 60 -25.32 -16.02 7.43
CA PHE A 60 -25.33 -15.84 5.99
C PHE A 60 -24.19 -16.56 5.26
N LEU A 61 -23.12 -16.97 5.98
CA LEU A 61 -21.97 -17.72 5.46
C LEU A 61 -21.99 -19.21 5.84
N ARG A 62 -22.55 -19.58 7.01
CA ARG A 62 -22.68 -21.00 7.39
C ARG A 62 -23.80 -21.73 6.65
N ARG A 63 -24.77 -21.00 6.08
CA ARG A 63 -25.83 -21.60 5.24
C ARG A 63 -25.22 -22.32 4.02
N LYS A 64 -25.74 -23.49 3.68
CA LYS A 64 -25.22 -24.31 2.58
C LYS A 64 -25.50 -23.64 1.22
N GLY A 65 -24.46 -23.53 0.40
CA GLY A 65 -24.59 -23.14 -1.01
C GLY A 65 -24.86 -21.66 -1.22
N TRP A 66 -24.32 -20.78 -0.37
CA TRP A 66 -24.38 -19.35 -0.63
C TRP A 66 -23.63 -19.02 -1.93
N ARG A 67 -24.07 -17.97 -2.62
CA ARG A 67 -23.52 -17.55 -3.92
C ARG A 67 -23.13 -16.08 -3.84
N VAL A 68 -22.13 -15.71 -4.63
CA VAL A 68 -21.73 -14.33 -4.86
C VAL A 68 -21.77 -14.06 -6.37
N SER A 69 -22.14 -12.85 -6.74
CA SER A 69 -22.15 -12.37 -8.12
C SER A 69 -21.39 -11.06 -8.18
N ALA A 70 -20.60 -10.84 -9.23
CA ALA A 70 -19.94 -9.56 -9.47
C ALA A 70 -20.96 -8.42 -9.63
N SER A 71 -22.17 -8.72 -10.11
CA SER A 71 -23.28 -7.76 -10.20
C SER A 71 -23.83 -7.30 -8.85
N ALA A 72 -23.39 -7.89 -7.73
CA ALA A 72 -23.82 -7.52 -6.38
C ALA A 72 -22.91 -6.44 -5.75
N LEU A 73 -21.93 -5.90 -6.48
CA LEU A 73 -21.14 -4.77 -6.03
C LEU A 73 -22.04 -3.53 -5.82
N PRO A 74 -21.81 -2.71 -4.78
CA PRO A 74 -22.67 -1.56 -4.50
C PRO A 74 -22.65 -0.50 -5.60
N GLY A 75 -23.83 -0.04 -6.02
CA GLY A 75 -24.00 1.08 -6.96
C GLY A 75 -23.49 0.76 -8.37
N ASP A 76 -22.94 1.78 -9.04
CA ASP A 76 -22.32 1.66 -10.37
C ASP A 76 -20.83 1.27 -10.30
N LEU A 77 -20.38 0.71 -9.17
CA LEU A 77 -18.98 0.36 -8.97
C LEU A 77 -18.55 -0.73 -9.95
N LYS A 78 -17.85 -0.32 -11.01
CA LYS A 78 -17.18 -1.21 -11.95
C LYS A 78 -15.70 -1.28 -11.58
N LEU A 79 -15.31 -2.40 -10.99
CA LEU A 79 -13.90 -2.70 -10.85
C LEU A 79 -13.35 -3.02 -12.24
N MET A 80 -12.29 -2.32 -12.62
CA MET A 80 -11.57 -2.60 -13.85
C MET A 80 -10.67 -3.81 -13.64
N GLU A 81 -10.18 -4.40 -14.71
CA GLU A 81 -9.19 -5.46 -14.63
C GLU A 81 -7.91 -4.94 -13.96
N ALA A 82 -7.32 -5.76 -13.09
CA ALA A 82 -6.14 -5.42 -12.30
C ALA A 82 -5.30 -6.70 -12.12
N ASP A 83 -4.36 -6.91 -13.03
CA ASP A 83 -3.60 -8.17 -13.17
C ASP A 83 -2.55 -8.39 -12.07
N GLY A 84 -2.45 -7.49 -11.10
CA GLY A 84 -1.42 -7.51 -10.07
C GLY A 84 -0.09 -6.99 -10.60
N LEU A 85 1.00 -7.64 -10.19
CA LEU A 85 2.36 -7.22 -10.53
C LEU A 85 2.78 -7.74 -11.91
N ASN A 86 3.11 -6.83 -12.82
CA ASN A 86 3.78 -7.18 -14.07
C ASN A 86 5.30 -7.29 -13.83
N ALA A 87 5.74 -8.48 -13.45
CA ALA A 87 7.15 -8.74 -13.13
C ALA A 87 8.09 -8.46 -14.31
N SER A 88 7.68 -8.81 -15.55
CA SER A 88 8.50 -8.56 -16.74
C SER A 88 8.68 -7.06 -17.01
N LEU A 89 7.65 -6.25 -16.80
CA LEU A 89 7.75 -4.79 -16.94
C LEU A 89 8.59 -4.18 -15.81
N ARG A 90 8.38 -4.61 -14.56
CA ARG A 90 9.16 -4.16 -13.40
C ARG A 90 10.66 -4.43 -13.56
N LEU A 91 11.04 -5.55 -14.18
CA LEU A 91 12.45 -5.91 -14.44
C LEU A 91 13.12 -5.06 -15.53
N ARG A 92 12.36 -4.48 -16.46
CA ARG A 92 12.92 -3.65 -17.55
C ARG A 92 13.41 -2.29 -17.06
N LEU A 93 12.89 -1.83 -15.91
CA LEU A 93 13.09 -0.49 -15.36
C LEU A 93 12.53 0.61 -16.30
N PRO A 94 12.28 1.83 -15.78
CA PRO A 94 11.94 2.97 -16.63
C PRO A 94 13.08 3.33 -17.58
N ASP A 95 12.73 3.91 -18.72
CA ASP A 95 13.70 4.47 -19.66
C ASP A 95 14.54 5.56 -18.99
N PHE A 96 15.81 5.61 -19.37
CA PHE A 96 16.80 6.58 -18.88
C PHE A 96 17.12 7.67 -19.93
N ASP A 97 16.34 7.74 -20.99
CA ASP A 97 16.40 8.79 -22.02
C ASP A 97 15.44 9.96 -21.70
N PHE A 98 15.87 10.82 -20.78
CA PHE A 98 15.15 12.03 -20.35
C PHE A 98 16.15 13.15 -20.01
N GLN A 99 15.76 14.42 -20.04
CA GLN A 99 16.69 15.54 -19.80
C GLN A 99 17.02 15.73 -18.31
N ILE A 100 18.24 16.18 -17.95
CA ILE A 100 18.60 16.42 -16.54
C ILE A 100 17.68 17.48 -15.91
N SER A 101 17.22 18.46 -16.70
CA SER A 101 16.26 19.48 -16.28
C SER A 101 14.93 18.93 -15.75
N GLN A 102 14.55 17.70 -16.12
CA GLN A 102 13.27 17.07 -15.77
C GLN A 102 13.26 16.46 -14.35
N LYS A 103 14.40 16.41 -13.64
CA LYS A 103 14.60 15.84 -12.28
C LYS A 103 14.24 14.36 -12.12
N GLY A 104 13.78 13.70 -13.17
CA GLY A 104 13.47 12.28 -13.17
C GLY A 104 12.87 11.80 -14.49
N SER A 105 12.78 10.48 -14.63
CA SER A 105 12.20 9.84 -15.82
C SER A 105 10.69 9.98 -15.87
N ASN A 106 10.11 9.55 -17.00
CA ASN A 106 8.70 9.19 -17.05
C ASN A 106 8.36 8.11 -16.03
N ILE A 107 7.14 8.16 -15.52
CA ILE A 107 6.61 7.19 -14.56
C ILE A 107 6.05 5.99 -15.32
N VAL A 108 6.38 4.78 -14.86
CA VAL A 108 5.86 3.53 -15.44
C VAL A 108 5.07 2.76 -14.38
N THR A 109 3.78 2.53 -14.62
CA THR A 109 2.97 1.66 -13.76
C THR A 109 3.30 0.20 -14.06
N VAL A 110 3.80 -0.52 -13.06
CA VAL A 110 4.23 -1.92 -13.18
C VAL A 110 3.36 -2.88 -12.39
N GLY A 111 2.39 -2.39 -11.64
CA GLY A 111 1.37 -3.24 -11.06
C GLY A 111 0.13 -2.47 -10.62
N GLU A 112 -1.00 -3.16 -10.67
CA GLU A 112 -2.29 -2.64 -10.22
C GLU A 112 -3.07 -3.74 -9.51
N TRP A 113 -3.63 -3.44 -8.34
CA TRP A 113 -4.52 -4.33 -7.62
C TRP A 113 -5.51 -3.53 -6.76
N TYR A 114 -6.52 -4.21 -6.22
CA TYR A 114 -7.48 -3.61 -5.31
C TYR A 114 -7.22 -4.03 -3.87
N CYS A 115 -7.37 -3.08 -2.95
CA CYS A 115 -7.32 -3.30 -1.51
C CYS A 115 -8.71 -3.00 -0.92
N PRO A 116 -9.36 -3.97 -0.26
CA PRO A 116 -10.62 -3.72 0.43
C PRO A 116 -10.48 -2.66 1.52
N PHE A 117 -11.51 -1.81 1.70
CA PHE A 117 -11.51 -0.76 2.72
C PHE A 117 -11.27 -1.28 4.15
N VAL A 118 -11.51 -2.55 4.44
CA VAL A 118 -11.30 -3.11 5.79
C VAL A 118 -9.84 -3.07 6.24
N PHE A 119 -8.89 -2.91 5.32
CA PHE A 119 -7.46 -2.75 5.61
C PHE A 119 -7.03 -1.28 5.71
N ILE A 120 -7.95 -0.32 5.52
CA ILE A 120 -7.65 1.10 5.37
C ILE A 120 -8.61 1.91 6.25
N GLU A 121 -8.08 2.85 7.01
CA GLU A 121 -8.85 3.79 7.81
C GLU A 121 -8.50 5.21 7.38
N GLU A 122 -9.44 5.94 6.78
CA GLU A 122 -9.24 7.39 6.56
C GLU A 122 -9.50 8.14 7.87
N ILE A 123 -8.56 8.99 8.28
CA ILE A 123 -8.66 9.80 9.50
C ILE A 123 -8.82 11.26 9.10
N GLY A 124 -9.81 11.95 9.67
CA GLY A 124 -10.12 13.33 9.32
C GLY A 124 -11.00 13.44 8.07
N GLY A 125 -11.53 14.65 7.84
CA GLY A 125 -12.57 14.88 6.85
C GLY A 125 -13.91 14.28 7.30
N GLY A 126 -14.99 14.56 6.57
CA GLY A 126 -16.35 14.11 6.92
C GLY A 126 -16.58 12.59 6.91
N LEU A 127 -15.53 11.77 6.88
CA LEU A 127 -15.55 10.31 6.76
C LEU A 127 -15.11 9.58 8.04
N ALA A 128 -15.27 10.21 9.21
CA ALA A 128 -14.96 9.58 10.51
C ALA A 128 -15.78 8.32 10.82
N ILE A 129 -16.85 8.06 10.05
CA ILE A 129 -17.75 6.92 10.20
C ILE A 129 -17.46 5.90 9.10
N VAL A 130 -17.18 4.65 9.49
CA VAL A 130 -16.88 3.52 8.58
C VAL A 130 -17.90 3.40 7.44
N LYS A 131 -19.18 3.67 7.73
CA LYS A 131 -20.27 3.62 6.76
C LYS A 131 -20.08 4.62 5.63
N ASP A 132 -19.56 5.82 5.91
CA ASP A 132 -19.37 6.85 4.90
C ASP A 132 -18.11 6.59 4.08
N GLN A 133 -17.04 6.09 4.71
CA GLN A 133 -15.87 5.58 3.97
C GLN A 133 -16.27 4.45 3.01
N MET A 134 -17.10 3.50 3.45
CA MET A 134 -17.60 2.43 2.58
C MET A 134 -18.42 2.94 1.40
N LYS A 135 -19.25 3.98 1.60
CA LYS A 135 -20.00 4.60 0.49
C LYS A 135 -19.09 5.30 -0.49
N ALA A 136 -18.02 5.93 -0.01
CA ALA A 136 -17.06 6.64 -0.84
C ALA A 136 -16.14 5.68 -1.61
N SER A 137 -15.66 4.62 -0.96
CA SER A 137 -14.68 3.70 -1.54
C SER A 137 -14.69 2.33 -0.83
N VAL A 138 -15.44 1.36 -1.37
CA VAL A 138 -15.42 -0.04 -0.88
C VAL A 138 -14.07 -0.70 -1.16
N TYR A 139 -13.47 -0.39 -2.30
CA TYR A 139 -12.16 -0.84 -2.71
C TYR A 139 -11.30 0.35 -3.06
N TYR A 140 -10.06 0.34 -2.63
CA TYR A 140 -9.05 1.27 -3.06
C TYR A 140 -8.20 0.61 -4.13
N LYS A 141 -7.84 1.36 -5.17
CA LYS A 141 -6.86 0.90 -6.14
C LYS A 141 -5.47 1.18 -5.57
N ILE A 142 -4.60 0.18 -5.59
CA ILE A 142 -3.17 0.34 -5.34
C ILE A 142 -2.45 0.20 -6.67
N THR A 143 -1.60 1.17 -7.00
CA THR A 143 -0.69 1.10 -8.14
C THR A 143 0.74 1.07 -7.66
N LEU A 144 1.58 0.22 -8.25
CA LEU A 144 3.03 0.24 -8.09
C LEU A 144 3.63 0.91 -9.32
N GLU A 145 4.35 2.00 -9.10
CA GLU A 145 4.94 2.82 -10.15
C GLU A 145 6.45 2.91 -9.99
N GLN A 146 7.20 2.84 -11.09
CA GLN A 146 8.65 3.00 -11.12
C GLN A 146 9.04 4.33 -11.76
N GLN A 147 10.07 4.97 -11.23
CA GLN A 147 10.64 6.20 -11.78
C GLN A 147 12.12 6.33 -11.38
N TRP A 148 12.96 6.89 -12.26
CA TRP A 148 14.27 7.42 -11.87
C TRP A 148 14.09 8.79 -11.23
N VAL A 149 14.62 9.01 -10.03
CA VAL A 149 14.48 10.27 -9.28
C VAL A 149 15.85 10.83 -8.96
N GLU A 150 16.05 12.12 -9.22
CA GLU A 150 17.29 12.83 -8.92
C GLU A 150 17.58 12.83 -7.41
N ILE A 151 18.81 12.48 -7.05
CA ILE A 151 19.31 12.50 -5.67
C ILE A 151 20.49 13.45 -5.49
N PHE A 152 21.12 13.87 -6.59
CA PHE A 152 22.22 14.82 -6.60
C PHE A 152 22.36 15.44 -7.98
N LYS A 153 22.79 16.70 -8.01
CA LYS A 153 23.00 17.48 -9.22
C LYS A 153 24.23 18.37 -9.06
N ALA A 154 25.06 18.47 -10.10
CA ALA A 154 26.23 19.34 -10.13
C ALA A 154 26.44 19.95 -11.52
N GLY A 155 26.99 21.15 -11.58
CA GLY A 155 27.52 21.74 -12.81
C GLY A 155 29.01 21.46 -12.94
N ARG A 156 29.54 21.56 -14.17
CA ARG A 156 30.96 21.39 -14.43
C ARG A 156 31.82 22.42 -13.70
N LYS A 157 32.94 21.96 -13.14
CA LYS A 157 34.01 22.81 -12.62
C LYS A 157 35.26 22.67 -13.48
N GLU A 158 36.05 23.74 -13.54
CA GLU A 158 37.35 23.72 -14.22
C GLU A 158 38.27 22.65 -13.60
N ASN A 159 38.91 21.84 -14.45
CA ASN A 159 39.84 20.77 -14.06
C ASN A 159 39.23 19.60 -13.25
N GLU A 160 37.90 19.44 -13.23
CA GLU A 160 37.24 18.33 -12.53
C GLU A 160 37.25 17.07 -13.39
N THR A 161 38.03 16.06 -12.98
CA THR A 161 38.10 14.76 -13.64
C THR A 161 37.08 13.76 -13.11
N THR A 162 36.52 14.03 -11.93
CA THR A 162 35.58 13.16 -11.21
C THR A 162 34.53 13.98 -10.47
N VAL A 163 33.27 13.55 -10.51
CA VAL A 163 32.20 14.12 -9.70
C VAL A 163 31.93 13.24 -8.49
N ALA A 164 32.19 13.78 -7.29
CA ALA A 164 31.93 13.10 -6.02
C ALA A 164 30.48 13.33 -5.56
N VAL A 165 29.68 12.28 -5.53
CA VAL A 165 28.32 12.28 -4.98
C VAL A 165 28.39 11.89 -3.53
N ASN A 166 27.92 12.78 -2.65
CA ASN A 166 27.79 12.54 -1.21
C ASN A 166 26.46 13.11 -0.71
N THR A 167 25.43 12.26 -0.69
CA THR A 167 24.06 12.66 -0.33
C THR A 167 23.42 11.61 0.57
N SER A 168 22.40 11.98 1.34
CA SER A 168 21.59 11.04 2.12
C SER A 168 20.24 10.84 1.44
N ILE A 169 19.78 9.60 1.37
CA ILE A 169 18.46 9.25 0.85
C ILE A 169 17.68 8.43 1.87
N CYS A 170 16.39 8.75 2.01
CA CYS A 170 15.48 7.94 2.80
C CYS A 170 14.93 6.81 1.92
N ARG A 171 15.14 5.56 2.34
CA ARG A 171 14.72 4.34 1.62
C ARG A 171 13.23 4.16 1.59
N GLU A 172 12.50 4.60 2.62
CA GLU A 172 11.05 4.45 2.73
C GLU A 172 10.44 5.79 3.14
N GLU A 173 9.65 6.41 2.27
CA GLU A 173 9.00 7.69 2.52
C GLU A 173 7.49 7.53 2.38
N ALA A 174 6.76 7.81 3.46
CA ALA A 174 5.30 7.83 3.47
C ALA A 174 4.79 9.25 3.28
N LEU A 175 3.80 9.44 2.41
CA LEU A 175 3.25 10.73 2.03
C LEU A 175 1.71 10.71 2.09
N LEU A 176 1.14 11.76 2.69
CA LEU A 176 -0.28 12.05 2.72
C LEU A 176 -0.53 13.37 1.98
N GLY A 177 -1.22 13.30 0.84
CA GLY A 177 -1.45 14.50 0.01
C GLY A 177 -0.16 15.17 -0.47
N GLY A 178 0.93 14.40 -0.64
CA GLY A 178 2.25 14.91 -1.01
C GLY A 178 3.10 15.46 0.15
N VAL A 179 2.57 15.47 1.37
CA VAL A 179 3.29 15.89 2.58
C VAL A 179 3.76 14.66 3.35
N GLU A 180 4.94 14.74 3.96
CA GLU A 180 5.48 13.67 4.80
C GLU A 180 4.49 13.23 5.88
N ALA A 181 4.29 11.91 5.95
CA ALA A 181 3.45 11.24 6.92
C ALA A 181 4.32 10.52 7.95
N ILE A 182 3.99 10.72 9.22
CA ILE A 182 4.73 10.14 10.35
C ILE A 182 3.84 9.14 11.06
N VAL A 183 4.42 8.02 11.50
CA VAL A 183 3.73 7.00 12.29
C VAL A 183 3.34 7.58 13.65
N ASP A 184 2.07 7.41 14.03
CA ASP A 184 1.52 7.78 15.32
C ASP A 184 1.78 6.65 16.33
N GLU A 185 2.98 6.63 16.91
CA GLU A 185 3.47 5.57 17.82
C GLU A 185 2.63 5.44 19.10
N GLU A 186 2.00 6.53 19.57
CA GLU A 186 1.19 6.54 20.78
C GLU A 186 -0.14 5.76 20.63
N ARG A 187 -0.57 5.49 19.39
CA ARG A 187 -1.88 4.92 19.08
C ARG A 187 -1.80 3.61 18.32
N ARG A 188 -0.78 2.80 18.56
CA ARG A 188 -0.71 1.45 18.00
C ARG A 188 -1.92 0.65 18.49
N LYS A 189 -2.86 0.37 17.58
CA LYS A 189 -4.10 -0.33 17.90
C LYS A 189 -3.84 -1.82 17.97
N GLU A 190 -4.50 -2.50 18.91
CA GLU A 190 -4.49 -3.97 19.01
C GLU A 190 -5.09 -4.67 17.78
N ASP A 191 -5.83 -3.93 16.95
CA ASP A 191 -6.41 -4.42 15.69
C ASP A 191 -5.38 -4.57 14.55
N GLY A 192 -4.11 -4.24 14.80
CA GLY A 192 -3.05 -4.39 13.81
C GLY A 192 -3.06 -3.28 12.74
N MET A 193 -3.68 -2.14 13.02
CA MET A 193 -3.58 -0.92 12.20
C MET A 193 -2.41 -0.05 12.63
N VAL A 194 -1.64 0.41 11.65
CA VAL A 194 -0.60 1.44 11.81
C VAL A 194 -1.18 2.77 11.35
N LEU A 195 -1.27 3.72 12.27
CA LEU A 195 -1.77 5.06 11.99
C LEU A 195 -0.62 5.97 11.56
N MET A 196 -0.85 6.73 10.50
CA MET A 196 0.07 7.76 10.01
C MET A 196 -0.67 9.08 9.89
N ARG A 197 0.00 10.18 10.23
CA ARG A 197 -0.57 11.53 10.17
C ARG A 197 0.32 12.47 9.39
N GLY A 198 -0.31 13.40 8.67
CA GLY A 198 0.41 14.49 8.02
C GLY A 198 0.90 15.48 9.08
N ARG A 199 2.14 15.94 8.96
CA ARG A 199 2.76 16.83 9.96
C ARG A 199 2.00 18.14 10.18
N ASN A 200 1.27 18.63 9.17
CA ASN A 200 0.60 19.94 9.17
C ASN A 200 -0.85 19.92 8.62
N SER A 201 -1.56 18.78 8.71
CA SER A 201 -2.92 18.70 8.15
C SER A 201 -3.93 19.46 9.02
N VAL A 202 -4.38 20.64 8.58
CA VAL A 202 -5.50 21.39 9.17
C VAL A 202 -6.69 21.31 8.21
N GLY A 203 -7.72 20.54 8.60
CA GLY A 203 -8.88 20.24 7.75
C GLY A 203 -8.60 19.18 6.66
N GLY A 204 -9.66 18.52 6.15
CA GLY A 204 -9.52 17.42 5.18
C GLY A 204 -9.01 16.11 5.79
N LEU A 205 -8.38 15.25 4.98
CA LEU A 205 -7.74 14.01 5.42
C LEU A 205 -6.52 14.35 6.31
N THR A 206 -6.60 14.04 7.60
CA THR A 206 -5.54 14.34 8.58
C THR A 206 -4.63 13.15 8.87
N GLY A 207 -5.03 11.96 8.42
CA GLY A 207 -4.22 10.76 8.56
C GLY A 207 -4.80 9.57 7.81
N ILE A 208 -4.05 8.48 7.82
CA ILE A 208 -4.48 7.19 7.32
C ILE A 208 -4.02 6.07 8.26
N GLY A 209 -4.89 5.10 8.50
CA GLY A 209 -4.55 3.82 9.10
C GLY A 209 -4.39 2.79 8.00
N LEU A 210 -3.28 2.07 8.00
CA LEU A 210 -3.06 0.92 7.12
C LEU A 210 -2.84 -0.32 7.97
N SER A 211 -3.48 -1.41 7.56
CA SER A 211 -3.25 -2.70 8.20
C SER A 211 -1.80 -3.12 8.02
N THR A 212 -1.21 -3.65 9.09
CA THR A 212 0.12 -4.27 9.12
C THR A 212 0.34 -5.24 7.95
N VAL A 213 -0.66 -6.07 7.61
CA VAL A 213 -0.60 -7.01 6.48
C VAL A 213 -0.31 -6.31 5.15
N VAL A 214 -0.89 -5.13 4.92
CA VAL A 214 -0.67 -4.35 3.69
C VAL A 214 0.74 -3.76 3.68
N LEU A 215 1.17 -3.16 4.81
CA LEU A 215 2.50 -2.57 4.93
C LEU A 215 3.62 -3.61 4.83
N GLU A 216 3.47 -4.75 5.50
CA GLU A 216 4.42 -5.87 5.44
C GLU A 216 4.51 -6.44 4.03
N LYS A 217 3.37 -6.60 3.34
CA LYS A 217 3.39 -7.02 1.93
C LYS A 217 4.18 -6.05 1.05
N MET A 218 3.92 -4.75 1.18
CA MET A 218 4.66 -3.71 0.43
C MET A 218 6.15 -3.78 0.73
N ARG A 219 6.55 -3.82 2.01
CA ARG A 219 7.96 -3.88 2.43
C ARG A 219 8.67 -5.16 1.99
N ASN A 220 8.02 -6.32 2.12
CA ASN A 220 8.57 -7.60 1.69
C ASN A 220 8.82 -7.65 0.17
N GLU A 221 7.91 -7.10 -0.64
CA GLU A 221 8.08 -6.97 -2.10
C GLU A 221 9.21 -6.02 -2.51
N GLN A 222 9.64 -5.16 -1.59
CA GLN A 222 10.76 -4.22 -1.73
C GLN A 222 12.04 -4.73 -1.05
N MET A 223 12.03 -5.97 -0.55
CA MET A 223 13.12 -6.57 0.23
C MET A 223 13.52 -5.74 1.47
N MET A 224 12.62 -4.91 1.97
CA MET A 224 12.81 -4.10 3.17
C MET A 224 12.44 -4.94 4.38
N ARG A 225 13.46 -5.43 5.09
CA ARG A 225 13.28 -6.16 6.35
C ARG A 225 13.25 -5.20 7.53
N GLU A 226 12.65 -5.61 8.64
CA GLU A 226 12.74 -4.86 9.89
C GLU A 226 14.22 -4.67 10.30
N GLY A 227 14.55 -3.48 10.83
CA GLY A 227 15.90 -3.12 11.26
C GLY A 227 16.83 -2.61 10.15
N VAL A 228 16.38 -2.54 8.89
CA VAL A 228 17.14 -1.85 7.83
C VAL A 228 17.14 -0.35 8.08
N GLU A 229 18.34 0.25 8.00
CA GLU A 229 18.52 1.69 8.16
C GLU A 229 17.67 2.46 7.13
N LYS A 230 16.82 3.35 7.65
CA LYS A 230 15.86 4.10 6.83
C LYS A 230 16.56 5.19 6.02
N GLU A 231 17.51 5.88 6.61
CA GLU A 231 18.35 6.86 5.93
C GLU A 231 19.67 6.22 5.52
N VAL A 232 20.07 6.37 4.26
CA VAL A 232 21.32 5.80 3.76
C VAL A 232 22.13 6.86 3.06
N ARG A 233 23.40 6.95 3.46
CA ARG A 233 24.38 7.80 2.81
C ARG A 233 24.86 7.14 1.51
N VAL A 234 24.71 7.84 0.40
CA VAL A 234 25.24 7.49 -0.91
C VAL A 234 26.53 8.26 -1.11
N VAL A 235 27.65 7.54 -1.12
CA VAL A 235 28.97 8.06 -1.45
C VAL A 235 29.48 7.31 -2.68
N ARG A 236 29.62 8.00 -3.81
CA ARG A 236 30.13 7.44 -5.08
C ARG A 236 30.85 8.52 -5.87
N ASP A 237 31.95 8.14 -6.50
CA ASP A 237 32.67 8.99 -7.45
C ASP A 237 32.38 8.50 -8.87
N PHE A 238 32.12 9.44 -9.77
CA PHE A 238 31.91 9.16 -11.18
C PHE A 238 32.96 9.87 -12.02
N ASP A 239 33.69 9.11 -12.83
CA ASP A 239 34.63 9.66 -13.80
C ASP A 239 33.86 10.47 -14.84
N CYS A 240 34.32 11.69 -15.13
CA CYS A 240 33.72 12.55 -16.12
C CYS A 240 33.79 11.89 -17.51
N GLU A 241 32.63 11.65 -18.13
CA GLU A 241 32.61 11.21 -19.53
C GLU A 241 33.10 12.35 -20.44
N GLN A 242 34.08 12.07 -21.30
CA GLN A 242 34.57 12.97 -22.35
C GLN A 242 34.76 14.40 -21.84
N SER A 243 35.83 14.63 -21.06
CA SER A 243 36.14 15.80 -20.20
C SER A 243 35.82 17.20 -20.72
N ASP A 244 35.52 17.36 -22.01
CA ASP A 244 35.36 18.62 -22.71
C ASP A 244 33.90 18.94 -23.08
N GLN A 245 32.95 17.99 -23.04
CA GLN A 245 31.63 18.16 -23.68
C GLN A 245 30.40 18.30 -22.77
N TRP A 246 30.51 18.08 -21.46
CA TRP A 246 29.37 18.21 -20.54
C TRP A 246 29.38 19.54 -19.79
N ASN A 247 28.20 20.00 -19.36
CA ASN A 247 27.98 21.18 -18.52
C ASN A 247 27.23 20.83 -17.23
N GLU A 248 26.41 19.78 -17.25
CA GLU A 248 25.55 19.36 -16.17
C GLU A 248 25.65 17.86 -15.89
N PHE A 249 25.66 17.51 -14.60
CA PHE A 249 25.66 16.16 -14.09
C PHE A 249 24.45 15.94 -13.19
N GLY A 250 23.77 14.81 -13.39
CA GLY A 250 22.69 14.33 -12.55
C GLY A 250 22.93 12.90 -12.07
N CYS A 251 22.64 12.63 -10.80
CA CYS A 251 22.68 11.29 -10.23
C CYS A 251 21.26 10.88 -9.82
N TYR A 252 20.82 9.72 -10.30
CA TYR A 252 19.46 9.26 -10.16
C TYR A 252 19.40 7.91 -9.46
N VAL A 253 18.38 7.72 -8.63
CA VAL A 253 18.07 6.44 -7.99
C VAL A 253 16.75 5.89 -8.54
N LEU A 254 16.63 4.57 -8.66
CA LEU A 254 15.33 3.96 -8.91
C LEU A 254 14.44 4.14 -7.67
N SER A 255 13.26 4.70 -7.88
CA SER A 255 12.19 4.81 -6.89
C SER A 255 10.99 3.98 -7.33
N GLU A 256 10.50 3.13 -6.44
CA GLU A 256 9.23 2.41 -6.60
C GLU A 256 8.21 2.96 -5.62
N ARG A 257 7.09 3.49 -6.11
CA ARG A 257 6.07 4.13 -5.28
C ARG A 257 4.74 3.38 -5.35
N TYR A 258 4.22 3.02 -4.18
CA TYR A 258 2.86 2.52 -4.03
C TYR A 258 1.92 3.71 -3.86
N MET A 259 0.93 3.83 -4.73
CA MET A 259 -0.11 4.86 -4.62
C MET A 259 -1.44 4.22 -4.30
N LEU A 260 -2.06 4.66 -3.21
CA LEU A 260 -3.39 4.26 -2.79
C LEU A 260 -4.41 5.29 -3.25
N LYS A 261 -5.35 4.86 -4.10
CA LYS A 261 -6.35 5.71 -4.77
C LYS A 261 -7.76 5.26 -4.38
N LYS A 262 -8.63 6.21 -4.10
CA LYS A 262 -10.07 6.00 -3.91
C LYS A 262 -10.74 5.62 -5.22
N ALA A 263 -11.99 5.17 -5.14
CA ALA A 263 -12.82 4.87 -6.31
C ALA A 263 -13.01 6.07 -7.27
N ASP A 264 -12.97 7.31 -6.76
CA ASP A 264 -13.01 8.56 -7.54
C ASP A 264 -11.66 8.91 -8.21
N GLY A 265 -10.62 8.10 -8.01
CA GLY A 265 -9.27 8.32 -8.52
C GLY A 265 -8.37 9.21 -7.66
N SER A 266 -8.89 9.82 -6.59
CA SER A 266 -8.10 10.67 -5.71
C SER A 266 -7.11 9.86 -4.88
N VAL A 267 -5.89 10.38 -4.75
CA VAL A 267 -4.80 9.74 -4.00
C VAL A 267 -4.95 10.07 -2.51
N VAL A 268 -4.99 9.04 -1.67
CA VAL A 268 -5.08 9.21 -0.21
C VAL A 268 -3.74 8.96 0.49
N PHE A 269 -2.87 8.14 -0.11
CA PHE A 269 -1.57 7.79 0.47
C PHE A 269 -0.59 7.36 -0.61
N THR A 270 0.69 7.71 -0.41
CA THR A 270 1.80 7.24 -1.24
C THR A 270 2.92 6.73 -0.36
N CYS A 271 3.51 5.59 -0.68
CA CYS A 271 4.72 5.08 -0.03
C CYS A 271 5.81 4.84 -1.08
N CYS A 272 6.91 5.56 -0.98
CA CYS A 272 8.03 5.52 -1.91
C CYS A 272 9.18 4.68 -1.34
N PHE A 273 9.72 3.80 -2.16
CA PHE A 273 10.89 2.97 -1.87
C PHE A 273 12.04 3.33 -2.81
N LYS A 274 13.10 3.93 -2.29
CA LYS A 274 14.31 4.27 -3.06
C LYS A 274 15.32 3.12 -2.94
N HIS A 275 15.92 2.73 -4.06
CA HIS A 275 16.83 1.58 -4.16
C HIS A 275 18.30 2.04 -4.28
N PRO A 276 19.07 2.20 -3.18
CA PRO A 276 20.41 2.82 -3.21
C PRO A 276 21.45 2.00 -4.00
N HIS A 277 21.13 0.76 -4.31
CA HIS A 277 21.95 -0.11 -5.15
C HIS A 277 21.72 0.14 -6.65
N GLN A 278 20.57 0.72 -7.04
CA GLN A 278 20.21 1.06 -8.41
C GLN A 278 20.36 2.56 -8.64
N ILE A 279 21.59 2.98 -8.91
CA ILE A 279 21.95 4.37 -9.15
C ILE A 279 22.54 4.50 -10.55
N ARG A 280 22.19 5.57 -11.26
CA ARG A 280 22.72 5.88 -12.58
C ARG A 280 23.17 7.34 -12.67
N PRO A 281 24.37 7.60 -13.22
CA PRO A 281 24.79 8.96 -13.59
C PRO A 281 24.17 9.35 -14.93
N LYS A 282 24.04 10.66 -15.16
CA LYS A 282 23.70 11.25 -16.44
C LYS A 282 24.53 12.52 -16.67
N TRP A 283 25.01 12.70 -17.88
CA TRP A 283 25.84 13.82 -18.32
C TRP A 283 25.14 14.53 -19.49
N GLU A 284 25.04 15.86 -19.44
CA GLU A 284 24.54 16.74 -20.52
C GLU A 284 25.39 18.00 -20.67
#